data_AF-A0A8D8N0M3-F1
#
_entry.id   AF-A0A8D8N0M3-F1
#
_cell.length_a   1.000
_cell.length_b   1.000
_cell.length_c   1.000
_cell.angle_alpha   90.00
_cell.angle_beta   90.00
_cell.angle_gamma   90.00
#
_symmetry.space_group_name_H-M   'P 1'
#
loop_
_entity.id
_entity.type
_entity.pdbx_description
1 polymer ?
#
loop_
_entity_poly.entity_id
_entity_poly.type
_entity_poly.pdbx_seq_one_letter_code
_entity_poly.pdbx_strand_id
1 'polypeptide(L)'
;MLSNSDTKKTENNTKKQDCASMQAPHSNEIMNEVVRYKGTPSKTKANGQPGTEWRILIVDKLAMRMVSACTKMHEISAEGVTLVEDINKKREPLPAIEAVYLITPSEDSIRLLMRDFENPAKPTYKAAHVYFTEVCPEELFNDICKSVVSRKIKTLKEINIAFLPYESQVYSLDSPVTFQCAYSPALASVRYGNMERIAEQIATLCATLGEYPSVRYRSEWDGNVELAQMVQQKLD
;
A
#
# COMPACT_ATOMS: atom_id res chain seq x y z
N MET A 1 2.90 35.40 41.87
CA MET A 1 2.27 34.94 40.61
C MET A 1 3.36 34.80 39.56
N LEU A 2 3.94 33.61 39.40
CA LEU A 2 4.88 33.26 38.30
C LEU A 2 5.28 31.80 38.51
N SER A 3 4.55 30.85 37.91
CA SER A 3 5.00 29.46 37.72
C SER A 3 3.89 28.59 37.12
N ASN A 4 3.36 28.90 35.92
CA ASN A 4 2.43 28.00 35.21
C ASN A 4 2.59 28.02 33.68
N SER A 5 3.64 28.66 33.16
CA SER A 5 3.87 28.81 31.71
C SER A 5 4.92 27.86 31.14
N ASP A 6 5.82 27.31 31.96
CA ASP A 6 6.92 26.46 31.47
C ASP A 6 6.57 24.97 31.42
N THR A 7 5.72 24.47 32.32
CA THR A 7 5.25 23.06 32.29
C THR A 7 4.38 22.73 31.08
N LYS A 8 3.59 23.70 30.57
CA LYS A 8 2.78 23.51 29.34
C LYS A 8 3.59 23.52 28.05
N LYS A 9 4.77 24.17 28.03
CA LYS A 9 5.65 24.18 26.85
C LYS A 9 6.42 22.87 26.71
N THR A 10 6.81 22.25 27.82
CA THR A 10 7.55 20.99 27.80
C THR A 10 6.65 19.81 27.40
N GLU A 11 5.41 19.71 27.91
CA GLU A 11 4.45 18.66 27.50
C GLU A 11 4.06 18.72 26.01
N ASN A 12 3.92 19.94 25.46
CA ASN A 12 3.58 20.10 24.04
C ASN A 12 4.76 19.78 23.11
N ASN A 13 6.00 19.93 23.56
CA ASN A 13 7.17 19.52 22.78
C ASN A 13 7.38 18.00 22.84
N THR A 14 7.17 17.35 23.99
CA THR A 14 7.28 15.89 24.12
C THR A 14 6.22 15.18 23.26
N LYS A 15 4.95 15.64 23.28
CA LYS A 15 3.90 15.08 22.41
C LYS A 15 4.16 15.29 20.91
N LYS A 16 4.80 16.39 20.51
CA LYS A 16 5.18 16.63 19.11
C LYS A 16 6.34 15.74 18.66
N GLN A 17 7.25 15.43 19.57
CA GLN A 17 8.43 14.61 19.31
C GLN A 17 8.07 13.11 19.26
N ASP A 18 7.15 12.66 20.11
CA ASP A 18 6.63 11.28 20.10
C ASP A 18 5.77 10.99 18.85
N CYS A 19 4.98 11.97 18.40
CA CYS A 19 4.12 11.86 17.22
C CYS A 19 4.96 11.76 15.91
N ALA A 20 6.10 12.44 15.85
CA ALA A 20 7.05 12.35 14.73
C ALA A 20 7.80 11.01 14.69
N SER A 21 8.10 10.41 15.85
CA SER A 21 8.75 9.09 15.91
C SER A 21 7.82 7.91 15.57
N MET A 22 6.50 8.07 15.66
CA MET A 22 5.52 7.03 15.30
C MET A 22 5.05 7.12 13.84
N GLN A 23 5.11 8.28 13.19
CA GLN A 23 4.90 8.42 11.73
C GLN A 23 6.02 7.78 10.89
N ALA A 24 7.22 7.72 11.47
CA ALA A 24 8.40 7.17 10.81
C ALA A 24 8.26 5.66 10.47
N PRO A 25 7.92 4.73 11.38
CA PRO A 25 7.91 3.30 11.06
C PRO A 25 6.89 2.89 9.98
N HIS A 26 5.66 3.41 10.03
CA HIS A 26 4.57 3.04 9.11
C HIS A 26 4.81 3.51 7.67
N SER A 27 5.31 4.74 7.52
CA SER A 27 5.69 5.30 6.22
C SER A 27 6.96 4.64 5.69
N ASN A 28 7.85 4.26 6.60
CA ASN A 28 9.08 3.57 6.27
C ASN A 28 8.82 2.17 5.73
N GLU A 29 7.73 1.44 6.01
CA GLU A 29 7.52 0.11 5.43
C GLU A 29 7.04 0.14 3.98
N ILE A 30 6.04 0.95 3.65
CA ILE A 30 5.65 1.17 2.23
C ILE A 30 6.85 1.71 1.47
N MET A 31 7.59 2.66 2.05
CA MET A 31 8.83 3.12 1.45
C MET A 31 9.92 2.06 1.44
N ASN A 32 10.10 1.22 2.46
CA ASN A 32 11.19 0.22 2.51
C ASN A 32 10.91 -0.97 1.59
N GLU A 33 9.65 -1.35 1.37
CA GLU A 33 9.28 -2.51 0.56
C GLU A 33 9.03 -2.14 -0.91
N VAL A 34 8.38 -1.00 -1.16
CA VAL A 34 7.98 -0.56 -2.52
C VAL A 34 8.99 0.38 -3.14
N VAL A 35 9.47 1.37 -2.37
CA VAL A 35 10.33 2.45 -2.88
C VAL A 35 11.82 2.08 -2.76
N ARG A 36 12.26 1.54 -1.62
CA ARG A 36 13.55 0.89 -1.42
C ARG A 36 13.51 -0.54 -1.95
N TYR A 37 13.16 -0.69 -3.22
CA TYR A 37 13.48 -1.90 -3.93
C TYR A 37 14.99 -2.18 -3.79
N LYS A 38 15.34 -3.13 -2.92
CA LYS A 38 16.65 -3.82 -2.89
C LYS A 38 16.75 -4.74 -4.10
N GLY A 39 16.61 -4.16 -5.29
CA GLY A 39 16.98 -4.82 -6.53
C GLY A 39 18.43 -5.21 -6.51
N THR A 40 18.75 -6.23 -7.31
CA THR A 40 20.12 -6.61 -7.65
C THR A 40 21.01 -5.37 -7.76
N PRO A 41 22.21 -5.37 -7.14
CA PRO A 41 23.09 -4.21 -7.15
C PRO A 41 23.30 -3.79 -8.61
N SER A 42 22.75 -2.63 -8.98
CA SER A 42 22.92 -2.13 -10.34
C SER A 42 24.41 -1.90 -10.54
N LYS A 43 24.91 -2.31 -11.72
CA LYS A 43 26.32 -2.32 -12.08
C LYS A 43 26.99 -1.03 -11.59
N THR A 44 28.04 -1.20 -10.78
CA THR A 44 28.96 -0.15 -10.40
C THR A 44 29.31 0.65 -11.67
N LYS A 45 29.03 1.96 -11.66
CA LYS A 45 29.73 2.85 -12.59
C LYS A 45 31.23 2.64 -12.36
N ALA A 46 32.05 2.83 -13.39
CA ALA A 46 33.51 2.67 -13.31
C ALA A 46 34.20 3.51 -12.19
N ASN A 47 33.44 4.39 -11.49
CA ASN A 47 33.86 5.22 -10.36
C ASN A 47 33.33 4.77 -8.97
N GLY A 48 32.79 3.55 -8.79
CA GLY A 48 32.49 3.01 -7.46
C GLY A 48 31.29 3.63 -6.71
N GLN A 49 30.53 4.54 -7.34
CA GLN A 49 29.26 5.04 -6.79
C GLN A 49 28.08 4.17 -7.28
N PRO A 50 27.11 3.81 -6.42
CA PRO A 50 25.89 3.17 -6.86
C PRO A 50 25.18 4.11 -7.83
N GLY A 51 24.96 3.66 -9.07
CA GLY A 51 24.16 4.42 -10.03
C GLY A 51 22.69 4.36 -9.60
N THR A 52 22.12 5.49 -9.21
CA THR A 52 20.66 5.60 -9.03
C THR A 52 20.00 5.41 -10.39
N GLU A 53 19.41 4.24 -10.61
CA GLU A 53 18.61 3.96 -11.81
C GLU A 53 17.24 4.62 -11.62
N TRP A 54 16.94 5.60 -12.46
CA TRP A 54 15.68 6.32 -12.42
C TRP A 54 14.51 5.40 -12.80
N ARG A 55 13.41 5.51 -12.05
CA ARG A 55 12.19 4.73 -12.27
C ARG A 55 10.95 5.61 -12.24
N ILE A 56 9.86 5.09 -12.80
CA ILE A 56 8.55 5.73 -12.76
C ILE A 56 7.67 4.91 -11.81
N LEU A 57 7.00 5.58 -10.89
CA LEU A 57 6.04 4.96 -9.98
C LEU A 57 4.63 5.08 -10.57
N ILE A 58 4.01 3.96 -10.90
CA ILE A 58 2.65 3.86 -11.40
C ILE A 58 1.75 3.42 -10.26
N VAL A 59 0.76 4.22 -9.93
CA VAL A 59 -0.15 3.99 -8.80
C VAL A 59 -1.61 3.95 -9.24
N ASP A 60 -2.43 3.21 -8.50
CA ASP A 60 -3.89 3.34 -8.58
C ASP A 60 -4.42 4.41 -7.61
N LYS A 61 -5.74 4.58 -7.52
CA LYS A 61 -6.37 5.58 -6.64
C LYS A 61 -6.15 5.30 -5.14
N LEU A 62 -6.04 4.04 -4.74
CA LEU A 62 -5.85 3.65 -3.34
C LEU A 62 -4.38 3.84 -2.95
N ALA A 63 -3.47 3.25 -3.72
CA ALA A 63 -2.03 3.39 -3.62
C ALA A 63 -1.59 4.86 -3.69
N MET A 64 -2.17 5.68 -4.57
CA MET A 64 -1.88 7.12 -4.63
C MET A 64 -2.17 7.80 -3.29
N ARG A 65 -3.28 7.46 -2.63
CA ARG A 65 -3.61 8.01 -1.31
C ARG A 65 -2.69 7.49 -0.23
N MET A 66 -2.32 6.21 -0.26
CA MET A 66 -1.33 5.63 0.66
C MET A 66 0.01 6.35 0.56
N VAL A 67 0.57 6.43 -0.66
CA VAL A 67 1.86 7.09 -0.92
C VAL A 67 1.83 8.55 -0.54
N SER A 68 0.74 9.27 -0.85
CA SER A 68 0.59 10.69 -0.50
C SER A 68 0.44 10.95 1.00
N ALA A 69 -0.12 9.98 1.74
CA ALA A 69 -0.29 10.09 3.19
C ALA A 69 1.02 9.85 3.94
N CYS A 70 1.85 8.93 3.45
CA CYS A 70 3.05 8.50 4.16
C CYS A 70 4.33 9.21 3.69
N THR A 71 4.38 9.69 2.45
CA THR A 71 5.64 10.13 1.84
C THR A 71 5.52 11.48 1.15
N LYS A 72 6.54 12.34 1.32
CA LYS A 72 6.64 13.59 0.56
C LYS A 72 7.33 13.36 -0.79
N MET A 73 6.97 14.15 -1.80
CA MET A 73 7.53 14.00 -3.16
C MET A 73 9.07 14.01 -3.21
N HIS A 74 9.73 14.81 -2.35
CA HIS A 74 11.19 14.87 -2.31
C HIS A 74 11.84 13.58 -1.76
N GLU A 75 11.17 12.85 -0.89
CA GLU A 75 11.64 11.56 -0.36
C GLU A 75 11.53 10.48 -1.44
N ILE A 76 10.41 10.46 -2.18
CA ILE A 76 10.20 9.59 -3.34
C ILE A 76 11.28 9.84 -4.40
N SER A 77 11.55 11.12 -4.71
CA SER A 77 12.58 11.49 -5.68
C SER A 77 14.01 11.18 -5.22
N ALA A 78 14.29 11.28 -3.92
CA ALA A 78 15.60 10.91 -3.37
C ALA A 78 15.90 9.41 -3.54
N GLU A 79 14.86 8.57 -3.53
CA GLU A 79 14.97 7.12 -3.72
C GLU A 79 14.98 6.69 -5.21
N GLY A 80 15.10 7.65 -6.14
CA GLY A 80 15.29 7.36 -7.57
C GLY A 80 13.99 7.25 -8.39
N VAL A 81 12.86 7.73 -7.87
CA VAL A 81 11.61 7.85 -8.63
C VAL A 81 11.50 9.24 -9.23
N THR A 82 11.44 9.35 -10.57
CA THR A 82 11.37 10.64 -11.27
C THR A 82 9.95 11.15 -11.43
N LEU A 83 8.98 10.26 -11.56
CA LEU A 83 7.60 10.59 -11.86
C LEU A 83 6.65 9.62 -11.15
N VAL A 84 5.52 10.15 -10.66
CA VAL A 84 4.40 9.38 -10.13
C VAL A 84 3.21 9.57 -11.07
N GLU A 85 2.72 8.50 -11.69
CA GLU A 85 1.59 8.53 -12.62
C GLU A 85 0.43 7.64 -12.16
N ASP A 86 -0.79 8.02 -12.54
CA ASP A 86 -2.00 7.23 -12.31
C ASP A 86 -2.18 6.20 -13.44
N ILE A 87 -2.33 4.91 -13.08
CA ILE A 87 -2.53 3.81 -14.04
C ILE A 87 -3.75 4.02 -14.95
N ASN A 88 -4.79 4.69 -14.45
CA ASN A 88 -6.05 4.94 -15.16
C ASN A 88 -5.95 6.04 -16.22
N LYS A 89 -4.92 6.88 -16.14
CA LYS A 89 -4.71 7.98 -17.09
C LYS A 89 -3.89 7.50 -18.29
N LYS A 90 -4.05 8.18 -19.42
CA LYS A 90 -3.18 7.97 -20.58
C LYS A 90 -1.80 8.55 -20.26
N ARG A 91 -0.76 7.72 -20.48
CA ARG A 91 0.63 7.99 -20.13
C ARG A 91 1.49 7.98 -21.39
N GLU A 92 2.63 8.66 -21.35
CA GLU A 92 3.56 8.69 -22.47
C GLU A 92 4.48 7.46 -22.45
N PRO A 93 4.71 6.79 -23.60
CA PRO A 93 5.64 5.68 -23.66
C PRO A 93 7.08 6.11 -23.37
N LEU A 94 7.67 5.55 -22.31
CA LEU A 94 9.06 5.76 -21.88
C LEU A 94 9.81 4.42 -21.87
N PRO A 95 10.10 3.82 -23.04
CA PRO A 95 10.65 2.47 -23.17
C PRO A 95 12.08 2.31 -22.63
N ALA A 96 12.77 3.41 -22.30
CA ALA A 96 14.12 3.40 -21.73
C ALA A 96 14.14 3.27 -20.20
N ILE A 97 12.99 3.51 -19.53
CA ILE A 97 12.88 3.60 -18.08
C ILE A 97 12.06 2.41 -17.54
N GLU A 98 12.40 1.94 -16.35
CA GLU A 98 11.68 0.87 -15.66
C GLU A 98 10.54 1.44 -14.82
N ALA A 99 9.41 0.73 -14.78
CA ALA A 99 8.23 1.15 -14.04
C ALA A 99 8.02 0.28 -12.80
N VAL A 100 7.72 0.92 -11.68
CA VAL A 100 7.28 0.30 -10.43
C VAL A 100 5.77 0.50 -10.33
N TYR A 101 5.01 -0.59 -10.35
CA TYR A 101 3.57 -0.59 -10.21
C TYR A 101 3.21 -0.88 -8.76
N LEU A 102 2.57 0.06 -8.08
CA LEU A 102 1.93 -0.14 -6.79
C LEU A 102 0.42 -0.07 -7.02
N ILE A 103 -0.22 -1.23 -7.11
CA ILE A 103 -1.62 -1.34 -7.55
C ILE A 103 -2.40 -2.36 -6.71
N THR A 104 -3.70 -2.15 -6.61
CA THR A 104 -4.63 -3.14 -6.05
C THR A 104 -4.84 -4.26 -7.07
N PRO A 105 -4.87 -5.54 -6.65
CA PRO A 105 -5.11 -6.67 -7.54
C PRO A 105 -6.59 -6.71 -7.99
N SER A 106 -6.97 -5.78 -8.85
CA SER A 106 -8.27 -5.72 -9.52
C SER A 106 -8.15 -6.02 -11.00
N GLU A 107 -9.23 -6.55 -11.59
CA GLU A 107 -9.29 -6.86 -13.02
C GLU A 107 -8.93 -5.63 -13.88
N ASP A 108 -9.46 -4.46 -13.52
CA ASP A 108 -9.16 -3.20 -14.22
C ASP A 108 -7.67 -2.84 -14.15
N SER A 109 -7.06 -2.90 -12.96
CA SER A 109 -5.65 -2.53 -12.78
C SER A 109 -4.72 -3.49 -13.51
N ILE A 110 -5.02 -4.79 -13.45
CA ILE A 110 -4.22 -5.83 -14.12
C ILE A 110 -4.37 -5.76 -15.63
N ARG A 111 -5.59 -5.50 -16.14
CA ARG A 111 -5.81 -5.29 -17.57
C ARG A 111 -5.04 -4.07 -18.09
N LEU A 112 -5.01 -2.98 -17.34
CA LEU A 112 -4.23 -1.79 -17.70
C LEU A 112 -2.72 -2.05 -17.66
N LEU A 113 -2.23 -2.81 -16.67
CA LEU A 113 -0.85 -3.29 -16.63
C LEU A 113 -0.50 -4.14 -17.86
N MET A 114 -1.36 -5.09 -18.23
CA MET A 114 -1.17 -5.93 -19.42
C MET A 114 -1.11 -5.10 -20.70
N ARG A 115 -1.98 -4.09 -20.82
CA ARG A 115 -2.02 -3.17 -21.97
C ARG A 115 -0.71 -2.40 -22.17
N ASP A 116 -0.03 -2.03 -21.09
CA ASP A 116 1.25 -1.29 -21.16
C ASP A 116 2.38 -2.10 -21.84
N PHE A 117 2.25 -3.43 -21.89
CA PHE A 117 3.24 -4.35 -22.47
C PHE A 117 2.67 -5.23 -23.59
N GLU A 118 1.46 -4.95 -24.04
CA GLU A 118 0.75 -5.75 -25.05
C GLU A 118 1.49 -5.75 -26.40
N ASN A 119 2.11 -4.62 -26.78
CA ASN A 119 2.91 -4.51 -27.99
C ASN A 119 4.42 -4.68 -27.69
N PRO A 120 5.04 -5.82 -28.02
CA PRO A 120 6.46 -6.06 -27.71
C PRO A 120 7.42 -5.13 -28.46
N ALA A 121 6.99 -4.61 -29.62
CA ALA A 121 7.82 -3.74 -30.46
C ALA A 121 7.80 -2.28 -29.97
N LYS A 122 6.78 -1.88 -29.21
CA LYS A 122 6.64 -0.54 -28.63
C LYS A 122 6.08 -0.63 -27.20
N PRO A 123 6.83 -1.19 -26.25
CA PRO A 123 6.38 -1.27 -24.86
C PRO A 123 6.35 0.14 -24.26
N THR A 124 5.40 0.40 -23.36
CA THR A 124 5.32 1.69 -22.64
C THR A 124 6.52 1.88 -21.74
N TYR A 125 7.04 0.82 -21.13
CA TYR A 125 8.20 0.85 -20.24
C TYR A 125 9.19 -0.27 -20.55
N LYS A 126 10.43 -0.14 -20.08
CA LYS A 126 11.50 -1.14 -20.28
C LYS A 126 11.20 -2.48 -19.62
N ALA A 127 10.74 -2.42 -18.37
CA ALA A 127 10.41 -3.54 -17.50
C ALA A 127 9.41 -3.10 -16.41
N ALA A 128 8.75 -4.06 -15.76
CA ALA A 128 7.79 -3.84 -14.68
C ALA A 128 8.26 -4.46 -13.36
N HIS A 129 8.15 -3.70 -12.27
CA HIS A 129 8.21 -4.19 -10.89
C HIS A 129 6.83 -4.04 -10.29
N VAL A 130 6.11 -5.14 -10.11
CA VAL A 130 4.71 -5.15 -9.67
C VAL A 130 4.66 -5.43 -8.17
N TYR A 131 3.95 -4.55 -7.47
CA TYR A 131 3.66 -4.64 -6.06
C TYR A 131 2.16 -4.54 -5.85
N PHE A 132 1.56 -5.61 -5.34
CA PHE A 132 0.15 -5.62 -4.99
C PHE A 132 -0.08 -5.12 -3.57
N THR A 133 -1.07 -4.25 -3.40
CA THR A 133 -1.47 -3.73 -2.08
C THR A 133 -2.18 -4.79 -1.24
N GLU A 134 -2.90 -5.72 -1.87
CA GLU A 134 -3.62 -6.83 -1.24
C GLU A 134 -3.15 -8.16 -1.85
N VAL A 135 -3.58 -9.29 -1.29
CA VAL A 135 -3.34 -10.63 -1.85
C VAL A 135 -3.99 -10.73 -3.24
N CYS A 136 -3.23 -11.20 -4.23
CA CYS A 136 -3.72 -11.32 -5.60
C CYS A 136 -4.53 -12.62 -5.76
N PRO A 137 -5.79 -12.56 -6.23
CA PRO A 137 -6.55 -13.75 -6.58
C PRO A 137 -5.81 -14.62 -7.62
N GLU A 138 -5.84 -15.94 -7.43
CA GLU A 138 -5.12 -16.89 -8.29
C GLU A 138 -5.54 -16.79 -9.77
N GLU A 139 -6.82 -16.49 -10.02
CA GLU A 139 -7.34 -16.29 -11.38
C GLU A 139 -6.64 -15.13 -12.09
N LEU A 140 -6.54 -13.99 -11.42
CA LEU A 140 -5.90 -12.78 -11.94
C LEU A 140 -4.38 -12.97 -12.09
N PHE A 141 -3.76 -13.68 -11.15
CA PHE A 141 -2.36 -14.05 -11.25
C PHE A 141 -2.08 -14.94 -12.47
N ASN A 142 -2.94 -15.92 -12.72
CA ASN A 142 -2.84 -16.80 -13.88
C ASN A 142 -2.95 -16.03 -15.21
N ASP A 143 -3.77 -14.99 -15.27
CA ASP A 143 -3.90 -14.15 -16.46
C ASP A 143 -2.64 -13.33 -16.74
N ILE A 144 -1.98 -12.82 -15.69
CA ILE A 144 -0.66 -12.17 -15.81
C ILE A 144 0.37 -13.16 -16.35
N CYS A 145 0.40 -14.39 -15.83
CA CYS A 145 1.32 -15.43 -16.25
C CYS A 145 1.14 -15.85 -17.72
N LYS A 146 -0.10 -15.90 -18.21
CA LYS A 146 -0.42 -16.22 -19.62
C LYS A 146 -0.09 -15.07 -20.57
N SER A 147 -0.08 -13.84 -20.07
CA SER A 147 0.16 -12.64 -20.86
C SER A 147 1.63 -12.43 -21.22
N VAL A 148 1.87 -11.63 -22.26
CA VAL A 148 3.21 -11.21 -22.68
C VAL A 148 3.93 -10.41 -21.60
N VAL A 149 3.17 -9.74 -20.72
CA VAL A 149 3.70 -8.94 -19.61
C VAL A 149 4.57 -9.75 -18.65
N SER A 150 4.31 -11.05 -18.47
CA SER A 150 5.09 -11.95 -17.61
C SER A 150 6.59 -11.92 -17.92
N ARG A 151 6.97 -11.80 -19.21
CA ARG A 151 8.37 -11.72 -19.66
C ARG A 151 9.05 -10.38 -19.36
N LYS A 152 8.26 -9.34 -19.06
CA LYS A 152 8.73 -7.99 -18.75
C LYS A 152 8.69 -7.69 -17.25
N ILE A 153 7.98 -8.50 -16.46
CA ILE A 153 7.95 -8.40 -15.00
C ILE A 153 9.27 -8.94 -14.43
N LYS A 154 10.00 -8.08 -13.71
CA LYS A 154 11.22 -8.45 -12.99
C LYS A 154 10.97 -8.79 -11.53
N THR A 155 9.95 -8.19 -10.94
CA THR A 155 9.60 -8.36 -9.53
C THR A 155 8.09 -8.39 -9.44
N LEU A 156 7.56 -9.37 -8.72
CA LEU A 156 6.16 -9.45 -8.36
C LEU A 156 6.12 -9.78 -6.87
N LYS A 157 5.54 -8.88 -6.07
CA LYS A 157 5.42 -9.03 -4.63
C LYS A 157 4.05 -8.55 -4.17
N GLU A 158 3.59 -9.13 -3.08
CA GLU A 158 2.41 -8.69 -2.36
C GLU A 158 2.90 -8.03 -1.07
N ILE A 159 2.51 -6.78 -0.84
CA ILE A 159 2.89 -6.01 0.35
C ILE A 159 1.85 -6.24 1.45
N ASN A 160 0.62 -6.60 1.06
CA ASN A 160 -0.50 -6.85 1.95
C ASN A 160 -0.73 -5.69 2.94
N ILE A 161 -0.73 -4.45 2.43
CA ILE A 161 -1.08 -3.26 3.21
C ILE A 161 -2.44 -2.78 2.72
N ALA A 162 -3.47 -3.20 3.44
CA ALA A 162 -4.85 -2.92 3.08
C ALA A 162 -5.49 -1.85 3.98
N PHE A 163 -4.69 -0.91 4.50
CA PHE A 163 -5.17 0.22 5.30
C PHE A 163 -4.49 1.54 4.92
N LEU A 164 -5.19 2.64 5.15
CA LEU A 164 -4.70 4.01 5.00
C LEU A 164 -4.19 4.52 6.36
N PRO A 165 -2.88 4.79 6.52
CA PRO A 165 -2.39 5.53 7.68
C PRO A 165 -2.81 7.00 7.54
N TYR A 166 -3.86 7.41 8.25
CA TYR A 166 -4.40 8.76 8.15
C TYR A 166 -3.59 9.75 9.01
N GLU A 167 -3.25 9.33 10.22
CA GLU A 167 -2.38 10.06 11.16
C GLU A 167 -1.46 9.07 11.88
N SER A 168 -0.54 9.56 12.71
CA SER A 168 0.42 8.74 13.48
C SER A 168 -0.23 7.66 14.36
N GLN A 169 -1.47 7.88 14.78
CA GLN A 169 -2.25 6.98 15.63
C GLN A 169 -3.65 6.69 15.07
N VAL A 170 -3.87 7.00 13.79
CA VAL A 170 -5.18 6.84 13.15
C VAL A 170 -5.01 6.12 11.83
N TYR A 171 -5.71 5.00 11.66
CA TYR A 171 -5.81 4.29 10.40
C TYR A 171 -7.26 4.29 9.90
N SER A 172 -7.42 4.12 8.59
CA SER A 172 -8.72 3.95 7.94
C SER A 172 -8.67 2.76 6.99
N LEU A 173 -9.73 1.96 6.96
CA LEU A 173 -9.85 0.81 6.05
C LEU A 173 -10.41 1.20 4.67
N ASP A 174 -10.72 2.49 4.50
CA ASP A 174 -11.19 3.08 3.24
C ASP A 174 -12.40 2.37 2.58
N SER A 175 -13.29 1.83 3.41
CA SER A 175 -14.51 1.15 2.94
C SER A 175 -15.76 1.96 3.30
N PRO A 176 -16.15 2.97 2.50
CA PRO A 176 -17.35 3.77 2.77
C PRO A 176 -18.64 2.94 2.69
N VAL A 177 -18.61 1.83 1.95
CA VAL A 177 -19.74 0.91 1.77
C VAL A 177 -20.02 0.09 3.04
N THR A 178 -19.01 -0.09 3.90
CA THR A 178 -19.11 -0.87 5.15
C THR A 178 -20.27 -0.42 6.03
N PHE A 179 -20.50 0.90 6.13
CA PHE A 179 -21.60 1.42 6.94
C PHE A 179 -22.96 0.92 6.43
N GLN A 180 -23.15 0.93 5.10
CA GLN A 180 -24.39 0.44 4.50
C GLN A 180 -24.52 -1.09 4.63
N CYS A 181 -23.44 -1.84 4.41
CA CYS A 181 -23.44 -3.30 4.57
C CYS A 181 -23.73 -3.74 6.02
N ALA A 182 -23.25 -2.98 7.01
CA ALA A 182 -23.42 -3.29 8.43
C ALA A 182 -24.85 -3.03 8.92
N TYR A 183 -25.48 -1.93 8.49
CA TYR A 183 -26.74 -1.48 9.08
C TYR A 183 -27.96 -1.59 8.16
N SER A 184 -27.78 -1.65 6.83
CA SER A 184 -28.90 -1.78 5.90
C SER A 184 -29.39 -3.23 5.82
N PRO A 185 -30.70 -3.49 6.04
CA PRO A 185 -31.27 -4.83 5.85
C PRO A 185 -31.18 -5.33 4.40
N ALA A 186 -31.21 -4.41 3.43
CA ALA A 186 -31.15 -4.76 2.01
C ALA A 186 -29.79 -5.36 1.58
N LEU A 187 -28.74 -5.11 2.37
CA LEU A 187 -27.38 -5.60 2.12
C LEU A 187 -26.97 -6.70 3.12
N ALA A 188 -27.92 -7.33 3.80
CA ALA A 188 -27.63 -8.38 4.78
C ALA A 188 -26.86 -9.56 4.17
N SER A 189 -27.11 -9.93 2.91
CA SER A 189 -26.44 -11.03 2.22
C SER A 189 -24.94 -10.77 1.96
N VAL A 190 -24.55 -9.51 1.73
CA VAL A 190 -23.15 -9.13 1.47
C VAL A 190 -22.38 -8.76 2.74
N ARG A 191 -23.07 -8.65 3.88
CA ARG A 191 -22.50 -8.25 5.16
C ARG A 191 -21.36 -9.16 5.60
N TYR A 192 -21.56 -10.48 5.50
CA TYR A 192 -20.56 -11.47 5.92
C TYR A 192 -19.25 -11.31 5.14
N GLY A 193 -19.32 -11.25 3.81
CA GLY A 193 -18.12 -11.05 2.97
C GLY A 193 -17.44 -9.69 3.21
N ASN A 194 -18.22 -8.64 3.50
CA ASN A 194 -17.65 -7.34 3.88
C ASN A 194 -16.93 -7.41 5.25
N MET A 195 -17.47 -8.15 6.21
CA MET A 195 -16.82 -8.35 7.53
C MET A 195 -15.54 -9.18 7.42
N GLU A 196 -15.54 -10.21 6.56
CA GLU A 196 -14.33 -10.98 6.28
C GLU A 196 -13.23 -10.10 5.69
N ARG A 197 -13.56 -9.25 4.71
CA ARG A 197 -12.61 -8.28 4.14
C ARG A 197 -12.06 -7.35 5.23
N ILE A 198 -12.92 -6.80 6.10
CA ILE A 198 -12.48 -5.94 7.21
C ILE A 198 -11.52 -6.69 8.14
N ALA A 199 -11.85 -7.94 8.47
CA ALA A 199 -11.03 -8.75 9.35
C ALA A 199 -9.63 -8.98 8.78
N GLU A 200 -9.53 -9.27 7.49
CA GLU A 200 -8.27 -9.38 6.77
C GLU A 200 -7.49 -8.06 6.80
N GLN A 201 -8.13 -6.93 6.51
CA GLN A 201 -7.46 -5.63 6.58
C GLN A 201 -6.94 -5.30 7.99
N ILE A 202 -7.70 -5.63 9.04
CA ILE A 202 -7.24 -5.44 10.44
C ILE A 202 -6.06 -6.36 10.73
N ALA A 203 -6.09 -7.62 10.27
CA ALA A 203 -4.96 -8.53 10.43
C ALA A 203 -3.70 -8.01 9.73
N THR A 204 -3.85 -7.40 8.54
CA THR A 204 -2.70 -6.75 7.86
C THR A 204 -2.08 -5.66 8.71
N LEU A 205 -2.89 -4.80 9.34
CA LEU A 205 -2.38 -3.76 10.23
C LEU A 205 -1.59 -4.33 11.40
N CYS A 206 -2.10 -5.38 12.04
CA CYS A 206 -1.39 -6.05 13.13
C CYS A 206 -0.07 -6.68 12.65
N ALA A 207 -0.07 -7.31 11.48
CA ALA A 207 1.13 -7.89 10.87
C ALA A 207 2.17 -6.82 10.53
N THR A 208 1.76 -5.69 9.94
CA THR A 208 2.61 -4.51 9.66
C THR A 208 3.22 -3.94 10.95
N LEU A 209 2.47 -3.93 12.05
CA LEU A 209 2.99 -3.50 13.35
C LEU A 209 3.90 -4.54 14.03
N GLY A 210 3.90 -5.79 13.55
CA GLY A 210 4.58 -6.91 14.21
C GLY A 210 3.96 -7.28 15.56
N GLU A 211 2.68 -6.97 15.76
CA GLU A 211 1.96 -7.14 17.02
C GLU A 211 0.91 -8.24 16.91
N TYR A 212 0.77 -9.06 17.95
CA TYR A 212 -0.26 -10.09 18.05
C TYR A 212 -1.16 -9.81 19.27
N PRO A 213 -2.20 -8.96 19.11
CA PRO A 213 -3.01 -8.48 20.22
C PRO A 213 -4.08 -9.49 20.66
N SER A 214 -4.48 -9.44 21.93
CA SER A 214 -5.67 -10.16 22.40
C SER A 214 -6.95 -9.47 21.92
N VAL A 215 -7.73 -10.14 21.06
CA VAL A 215 -8.95 -9.58 20.46
C VAL A 215 -10.06 -9.43 21.50
N ARG A 216 -10.66 -8.23 21.59
CA ARG A 216 -11.79 -7.91 22.48
C ARG A 216 -12.87 -7.14 21.72
N TYR A 217 -14.12 -7.31 22.14
CA TYR A 217 -15.27 -6.66 21.50
C TYR A 217 -16.31 -6.18 22.52
N ARG A 218 -17.22 -5.30 22.08
CA ARG A 218 -18.37 -4.83 22.86
C ARG A 218 -19.58 -5.72 22.61
N SER A 219 -20.14 -6.32 23.66
CA SER A 219 -21.19 -7.35 23.60
C SER A 219 -22.61 -6.85 23.27
N GLU A 220 -22.79 -5.54 23.08
CA GLU A 220 -24.12 -4.95 22.84
C GLU A 220 -24.65 -5.18 21.43
N TRP A 221 -23.79 -5.55 20.47
CA TRP A 221 -24.17 -5.81 19.08
C TRP A 221 -23.56 -7.14 18.62
N ASP A 222 -24.41 -8.07 18.17
CA ASP A 222 -24.02 -9.44 17.83
C ASP A 222 -22.95 -9.50 16.72
N GLY A 223 -23.01 -8.58 15.74
CA GLY A 223 -22.02 -8.52 14.67
C GLY A 223 -20.59 -8.19 15.14
N ASN A 224 -20.43 -7.63 16.35
CA ASN A 224 -19.09 -7.42 16.91
C ASN A 224 -18.42 -8.74 17.30
N VAL A 225 -19.20 -9.72 17.75
CA VAL A 225 -18.71 -11.06 18.13
C VAL A 225 -18.19 -11.76 16.88
N GLU A 226 -18.99 -11.73 15.81
CA GLU A 226 -18.64 -12.33 14.52
C GLU A 226 -17.38 -11.71 13.94
N LEU A 227 -17.29 -10.37 13.90
CA LEU A 227 -16.10 -9.68 13.40
C LEU A 227 -14.85 -10.02 14.23
N ALA A 228 -14.98 -10.04 15.57
CA ALA A 228 -13.86 -10.37 16.45
C ALA A 228 -13.35 -11.79 16.23
N GLN A 229 -14.25 -12.75 16.02
CA GLN A 229 -13.87 -14.13 15.69
C GLN A 229 -13.15 -14.21 14.34
N MET A 230 -13.63 -13.49 13.33
CA MET A 230 -12.97 -13.43 12.02
C MET A 230 -11.58 -12.81 12.13
N VAL A 231 -11.42 -11.70 12.87
CA VAL A 231 -10.11 -11.06 13.09
C VAL A 231 -9.16 -12.03 13.79
N GLN A 232 -9.61 -12.72 14.83
CA GLN A 232 -8.78 -13.72 15.52
C GLN A 232 -8.33 -14.83 14.55
N GLN A 233 -9.24 -15.35 13.73
CA GLN A 233 -8.92 -16.39 12.74
C GLN A 233 -7.93 -15.93 11.65
N LYS A 234 -7.91 -14.63 11.30
CA LYS A 234 -6.99 -14.08 10.31
C LYS A 234 -5.63 -13.68 10.91
N LEU A 235 -5.57 -13.52 12.23
CA LEU A 235 -4.33 -13.26 12.98
C LEU A 235 -3.54 -14.54 13.28
N ASP A 236 -4.25 -15.66 13.46
CA ASP A 236 -3.69 -17.00 13.70
C ASP A 236 -3.03 -17.60 12.44
#